data_AF-A0A9D4PJT4-F1
#
_entry.id   AF-A0A9D4PJT4-F1
#
_cell.length_a   1.000
_cell.length_b   1.000
_cell.length_c   1.000
_cell.angle_alpha   90.00
_cell.angle_beta   90.00
_cell.angle_gamma   90.00
#
_symmetry.space_group_name_H-M   'P 1'
#
loop_
_entity.id
_entity.type
_entity.pdbx_description
1 polymer ?
#
loop_
_entity_poly.entity_id
_entity_poly.type
_entity_poly.pdbx_seq_one_letter_code
_entity_poly.pdbx_strand_id
1 'polypeptide(L)'
;MDQTAFTVVSYKKKRAAGVPVIFKPTQPDRNFWKVNPNLLASAVVTTAQEKVLSHRLNKDGSLMVTTSSVPAANRLLAVTDLAGIAVEARVPFSYSATYGRIQDVPVEYSDDDLKEYLSEQGVISAKRQVAYIPTKMVL
;
A
#
# COMPACT_ATOMS: atom_id res chain seq x y z
N MET A 1 8.73 34.22 -19.22
CA MET A 1 9.20 33.14 -18.34
C MET A 1 9.06 33.66 -16.93
N ASP A 2 7.91 33.42 -16.29
CA ASP A 2 7.81 33.60 -14.86
C ASP A 2 6.67 32.74 -14.28
N GLN A 3 6.93 32.25 -13.08
CA GLN A 3 6.01 31.72 -12.06
C GLN A 3 5.39 30.34 -12.31
N THR A 4 6.01 29.33 -11.70
CA THR A 4 5.37 28.07 -11.34
C THR A 4 4.06 28.37 -10.59
N ALA A 5 2.92 28.17 -11.27
CA ALA A 5 1.59 28.55 -10.79
C ALA A 5 1.08 27.72 -9.60
N PHE A 6 1.84 26.71 -9.15
CA PHE A 6 1.50 25.85 -8.04
C PHE A 6 2.76 25.20 -7.45
N THR A 7 2.64 24.75 -6.19
CA THR A 7 3.75 24.12 -5.48
C THR A 7 3.62 22.60 -5.51
N VAL A 8 4.60 21.92 -6.10
CA VAL A 8 4.69 20.45 -6.10
C VAL A 8 5.29 19.99 -4.77
N VAL A 9 4.51 19.31 -3.93
CA VAL A 9 5.01 18.71 -2.69
C VAL A 9 5.18 17.21 -2.90
N SER A 10 6.42 16.80 -3.17
CA SER A 10 6.77 15.39 -3.30
C SER A 10 6.89 14.74 -1.92
N TYR A 11 5.93 13.88 -1.56
CA TYR A 11 6.09 13.00 -0.41
C TYR A 11 6.85 11.76 -0.83
N LYS A 12 8.19 11.79 -0.73
CA LYS A 12 8.97 10.56 -0.77
C LYS A 12 8.70 9.83 0.54
N LYS A 13 7.87 8.78 0.52
CA LYS A 13 7.64 7.93 1.71
C LYS A 13 9.01 7.51 2.25
N LYS A 14 9.43 8.06 3.39
CA LYS A 14 10.52 7.48 4.19
C LYS A 14 9.99 6.13 4.67
N ARG A 15 10.41 5.05 4.01
CA ARG A 15 9.98 3.68 4.30
C ARG A 15 10.68 3.18 5.57
N ALA A 16 10.36 3.79 6.71
CA ALA A 16 10.80 3.31 8.02
C ALA A 16 9.91 2.17 8.54
N ALA A 17 8.65 2.14 8.09
CA ALA A 17 7.75 1.01 8.30
C ALA A 17 8.11 -0.08 7.28
N GLY A 18 8.40 -1.30 7.75
CA GLY A 18 8.89 -2.42 6.94
C GLY A 18 7.97 -2.85 5.78
N VAL A 19 8.31 -3.96 5.12
CA VAL A 19 7.64 -4.41 3.88
C VAL A 19 6.40 -5.26 4.21
N PRO A 20 5.17 -4.84 3.85
CA PRO A 20 3.96 -5.62 4.06
C PRO A 20 3.74 -6.63 2.92
N VAL A 21 3.36 -7.85 3.29
CA VAL A 21 2.94 -8.94 2.41
C VAL A 21 1.55 -9.39 2.87
N ILE A 22 0.60 -9.47 1.94
CA ILE A 22 -0.75 -9.98 2.16
C ILE A 22 -0.82 -11.38 1.57
N PHE A 23 -1.25 -12.34 2.38
CA PHE A 23 -1.64 -13.68 1.98
C PHE A 23 -3.15 -13.75 1.85
N LYS A 24 -3.65 -13.92 0.64
CA LYS A 24 -5.06 -14.12 0.36
C LYS A 24 -5.31 -15.62 0.13
N PRO A 25 -6.17 -16.28 0.93
CA PRO A 25 -6.57 -17.65 0.65
C PRO A 25 -7.19 -17.76 -0.73
N THR A 26 -6.82 -18.79 -1.49
CA THR A 26 -7.42 -19.08 -2.81
C THR A 26 -8.73 -19.84 -2.68
N GLN A 27 -8.99 -20.43 -1.51
CA GLN A 27 -10.17 -21.22 -1.19
C GLN A 27 -11.06 -20.48 -0.18
N PRO A 28 -12.36 -20.21 -0.47
CA PRO A 28 -13.23 -19.43 0.41
C PRO A 28 -13.56 -20.12 1.75
N ASP A 29 -13.59 -21.45 1.76
CA ASP A 29 -13.95 -22.29 2.90
C ASP A 29 -12.79 -22.46 3.90
N ARG A 30 -11.55 -22.27 3.44
CA ARG A 30 -10.32 -22.33 4.22
C ARG A 30 -9.68 -20.95 4.36
N ASN A 31 -9.75 -20.39 5.56
CA ASN A 31 -9.16 -19.09 5.86
C ASN A 31 -8.37 -19.13 7.18
N PHE A 32 -7.57 -18.09 7.40
CA PHE A 32 -6.67 -18.03 8.53
C PHE A 32 -7.37 -17.85 9.89
N TRP A 33 -8.67 -17.50 9.93
CA TRP A 33 -9.43 -17.46 11.18
C TRP A 33 -9.63 -18.84 11.80
N LYS A 34 -9.55 -19.90 10.99
CA LYS A 34 -9.74 -21.29 11.41
C LYS A 34 -8.42 -22.01 11.70
N VAL A 35 -7.28 -21.34 11.56
CA VAL A 35 -5.95 -21.92 11.78
C VAL A 35 -5.48 -21.63 13.19
N ASN A 36 -4.79 -22.60 13.79
CA ASN A 36 -4.15 -22.38 15.09
C ASN A 36 -3.14 -21.21 14.98
N PRO A 37 -3.30 -20.14 15.79
CA PRO A 37 -2.47 -18.94 15.68
C PRO A 37 -0.98 -19.22 15.95
N ASN A 38 -0.64 -20.18 16.80
CA ASN A 38 0.75 -20.54 17.08
C ASN A 38 1.40 -21.23 15.87
N LEU A 39 0.66 -22.11 15.20
CA LEU A 39 1.13 -22.78 13.99
C LEU A 39 1.30 -21.77 12.84
N LEU A 40 0.36 -20.82 12.71
CA LEU A 40 0.45 -19.75 11.72
C LEU A 40 1.66 -18.84 11.98
N ALA A 41 1.85 -18.39 13.23
CA ALA A 41 2.98 -17.56 13.60
C ALA A 41 4.32 -18.27 13.35
N SER A 42 4.41 -19.55 13.71
CA SER A 42 5.60 -20.36 13.43
C SER A 42 5.88 -20.48 11.94
N ALA A 43 4.87 -20.82 11.14
CA ALA A 43 5.02 -20.93 9.69
C ALA A 43 5.53 -19.62 9.07
N VAL A 44 4.96 -18.49 9.47
CA VAL A 44 5.38 -17.16 9.00
C VAL A 44 6.83 -16.87 9.35
N VAL A 45 7.25 -17.11 10.60
CA VAL A 45 8.64 -16.85 11.03
C VAL A 45 9.63 -17.80 10.34
N THR A 46 9.27 -19.08 10.20
CA THR A 46 10.09 -20.06 9.49
C THR A 46 10.30 -19.67 8.02
N THR A 47 9.23 -19.25 7.33
CA THR A 47 9.34 -18.78 5.94
C THR A 47 10.14 -17.47 5.84
N ALA A 48 9.85 -16.51 6.72
CA ALA A 48 10.54 -15.22 6.71
C ALA A 48 12.04 -15.38 7.01
N GLN A 49 12.45 -16.44 7.73
CA GLN A 49 13.80 -16.66 8.25
C GLN A 49 14.33 -15.48 9.07
N GLU A 50 13.43 -14.66 9.60
CA GLU A 50 13.72 -13.52 10.46
C GLU A 50 12.50 -13.23 11.33
N LYS A 51 12.71 -12.42 12.38
CA LYS A 51 11.60 -11.93 13.19
C LYS A 51 10.76 -10.96 12.36
N VAL A 52 9.46 -11.25 12.22
CA VAL A 52 8.50 -10.33 11.60
C VAL A 52 8.14 -9.18 12.54
N LEU A 53 7.88 -8.00 11.98
CA LEU A 53 7.50 -6.81 12.74
C LEU A 53 6.08 -6.91 13.28
N SER A 54 5.17 -7.44 12.46
CA SER A 54 3.77 -7.65 12.83
C SER A 54 3.11 -8.68 11.94
N HIS A 55 2.08 -9.34 12.47
CA HIS A 55 1.11 -10.12 11.72
C HIS A 55 -0.30 -9.70 12.13
N ARG A 56 -1.23 -9.61 11.17
CA ARG A 56 -2.60 -9.17 11.40
C ARG A 56 -3.56 -9.95 10.51
N LEU A 57 -4.65 -10.46 11.09
CA LEU A 57 -5.77 -11.00 10.35
C LEU A 57 -6.74 -9.89 9.93
N ASN A 58 -7.11 -9.91 8.66
CA ASN A 58 -8.12 -9.02 8.09
C ASN A 58 -9.51 -9.64 8.19
N LYS A 59 -10.54 -8.79 8.12
CA LYS A 59 -11.95 -9.22 8.20
C LYS A 59 -12.35 -10.18 7.06
N ASP A 60 -11.70 -10.09 5.91
CA ASP A 60 -11.90 -10.97 4.76
C ASP A 60 -11.21 -12.33 4.90
N GLY A 61 -10.55 -12.59 6.04
CA GLY A 61 -9.81 -13.84 6.28
C GLY A 61 -8.41 -13.89 5.66
N SER A 62 -7.93 -12.79 5.08
CA SER A 62 -6.53 -12.67 4.66
C SER A 62 -5.59 -12.37 5.83
N LEU A 63 -4.33 -12.73 5.66
CA LEU A 63 -3.27 -12.44 6.62
C LEU A 63 -2.34 -11.37 6.06
N MET A 64 -2.09 -10.31 6.82
CA MET A 64 -1.07 -9.32 6.53
C MET A 64 0.14 -9.54 7.45
N VAL A 65 1.32 -9.67 6.86
CA VAL A 65 2.59 -9.80 7.57
C VAL A 65 3.49 -8.64 7.18
N THR A 66 4.19 -8.03 8.13
CA THR A 66 5.15 -6.96 7.86
C THR A 66 6.55 -7.43 8.26
N THR A 67 7.50 -7.40 7.32
CA THR A 67 8.89 -7.79 7.55
C THR A 67 9.79 -6.57 7.66
N SER A 68 10.93 -6.72 8.33
CA SER A 68 11.95 -5.66 8.40
C SER A 68 12.75 -5.52 7.11
N SER A 69 12.86 -6.58 6.32
CA SER A 69 13.75 -6.64 5.18
C SER A 69 13.05 -7.06 3.88
N VAL A 70 13.58 -6.57 2.75
CA VAL A 70 13.16 -6.98 1.40
C VAL A 70 13.43 -8.47 1.15
N PRO A 71 14.57 -9.06 1.55
CA PRO A 71 14.79 -10.50 1.40
C PRO A 71 13.73 -11.36 2.07
N ALA A 72 13.28 -11.01 3.27
CA ALA A 72 12.22 -11.75 3.95
C ALA A 72 10.86 -11.59 3.26
N ALA A 73 10.54 -10.39 2.78
CA ALA A 73 9.34 -10.17 1.98
C ALA A 73 9.35 -11.03 0.71
N ASN A 74 10.49 -11.13 0.01
CA ASN A 74 10.62 -11.95 -1.19
C ASN A 74 10.40 -13.44 -0.89
N ARG A 75 10.93 -13.95 0.24
CA ARG A 75 10.65 -15.33 0.69
C ARG A 75 9.17 -15.55 0.95
N LEU A 76 8.50 -14.62 1.62
CA LEU A 76 7.06 -14.67 1.89
C LEU A 76 6.23 -14.60 0.60
N LEU A 77 6.64 -13.78 -0.38
CA LEU A 77 5.95 -13.64 -1.66
C LEU A 77 6.02 -14.89 -2.55
N ALA A 78 7.03 -15.74 -2.36
CA ALA A 78 7.18 -16.99 -3.10
C ALA A 78 6.29 -18.13 -2.58
N VAL A 79 5.60 -17.93 -1.46
CA VAL A 79 4.79 -18.98 -0.83
C VAL A 79 3.43 -19.13 -1.51
N THR A 80 3.09 -20.38 -1.82
CA THR A 80 1.78 -20.80 -2.36
C THR A 80 0.94 -21.58 -1.35
N ASP A 81 1.53 -22.08 -0.27
CA ASP A 81 0.83 -22.69 0.86
C ASP A 81 1.41 -22.17 2.18
N LEU A 82 0.55 -21.63 3.04
CA LEU A 82 0.93 -21.16 4.36
C LEU A 82 0.04 -21.85 5.40
N ALA A 83 0.67 -22.65 6.28
CA ALA A 83 -0.03 -23.37 7.34
C ALA A 83 -1.15 -24.30 6.83
N GLY A 84 -0.97 -24.93 5.65
CA GLY A 84 -1.95 -25.83 5.04
C GLY A 84 -3.11 -25.10 4.34
N ILE A 85 -2.98 -23.80 4.12
CA ILE A 85 -3.89 -22.99 3.30
C ILE A 85 -3.16 -22.57 2.03
N ALA A 86 -3.74 -22.93 0.89
CA ALA A 86 -3.31 -22.42 -0.41
C ALA A 86 -3.58 -20.91 -0.50
N VAL A 87 -2.55 -20.14 -0.85
CA VAL A 87 -2.56 -18.68 -0.81
C VAL A 87 -1.97 -18.05 -2.07
N GLU A 88 -2.45 -16.84 -2.34
CA GLU A 88 -1.79 -15.88 -3.22
C GLU A 88 -1.14 -14.80 -2.34
N ALA A 89 0.18 -14.66 -2.43
CA ALA A 89 0.94 -13.65 -1.70
C ALA A 89 1.20 -12.42 -2.58
N ARG A 90 0.93 -11.22 -2.05
CA ARG A 90 1.16 -9.97 -2.77
C ARG A 90 1.51 -8.81 -1.84
N VAL A 91 2.23 -7.84 -2.36
CA VAL A 91 2.42 -6.56 -1.67
C VAL A 91 1.18 -5.67 -1.91
N PRO A 92 0.60 -5.03 -0.88
CA PRO A 92 -0.52 -4.13 -1.07
C PRO A 92 -0.15 -2.98 -2.02
N PHE A 93 -1.07 -2.64 -2.93
CA PHE A 93 -0.86 -1.54 -3.88
C PHE A 93 -0.55 -0.21 -3.17
N SER A 94 -1.17 0.05 -2.02
CA SER A 94 -0.90 1.24 -1.21
C SER A 94 0.55 1.34 -0.71
N TYR A 95 1.27 0.22 -0.62
CA TYR A 95 2.68 0.20 -0.25
C TYR A 95 3.58 0.48 -1.45
N SER A 96 3.29 -0.07 -2.63
CA SER A 96 4.05 0.18 -3.85
C SER A 96 3.76 1.56 -4.46
N ALA A 97 2.56 2.09 -4.25
CA ALA A 97 2.16 3.39 -4.75
C ALA A 97 2.88 4.54 -4.01
N THR A 98 3.50 5.39 -4.82
CA THR A 98 4.05 6.68 -4.39
C THR A 98 3.05 7.76 -4.77
N TYR A 99 2.55 8.48 -3.77
CA TYR A 99 1.63 9.59 -3.97
C TYR A 99 2.34 10.89 -3.61
N GLY A 100 2.23 11.90 -4.46
CA GLY A 100 2.57 13.28 -4.15
C GLY A 100 1.30 14.09 -3.94
N ARG A 101 1.42 15.25 -3.29
CA ARG A 101 0.32 16.23 -3.24
C ARG A 101 0.79 17.50 -3.93
N ILE A 102 -0.04 18.04 -4.79
CA ILE A 102 0.17 19.35 -5.39
C ILE A 102 -0.78 20.31 -4.69
N GLN A 103 -0.29 21.46 -4.28
CA GLN A 103 -1.09 22.50 -3.62
C GLN A 103 -1.26 23.69 -4.55
N ASP A 104 -2.36 24.43 -4.35
CA ASP A 104 -2.67 25.68 -5.06
C ASP A 104 -2.76 25.53 -6.58
N VAL A 105 -3.21 24.36 -7.06
CA VAL A 105 -3.44 24.11 -8.48
C VAL A 105 -4.57 25.02 -8.99
N PRO A 106 -4.33 25.90 -9.98
CA PRO A 106 -5.36 26.75 -10.56
C PRO A 106 -6.51 25.93 -11.15
N VAL A 107 -7.73 26.47 -11.08
CA VAL A 107 -8.94 25.70 -11.42
C VAL A 107 -8.93 25.28 -12.88
N GLU A 108 -8.30 26.06 -13.77
CA GLU A 108 -8.19 25.81 -15.21
C GLU A 108 -7.43 24.52 -15.59
N TYR A 109 -6.55 24.00 -14.73
CA TYR A 109 -5.79 22.78 -15.04
C TYR A 109 -6.65 21.52 -14.80
N SER A 110 -6.94 20.77 -15.86
CA SER A 110 -7.59 19.46 -15.75
C SER A 110 -6.64 18.39 -15.19
N ASP A 111 -7.20 17.23 -14.82
CA ASP A 111 -6.41 16.08 -14.36
C ASP A 111 -5.41 15.60 -15.44
N ASP A 112 -5.79 15.70 -16.73
CA ASP A 112 -4.93 15.35 -17.86
C ASP A 112 -3.81 16.38 -18.07
N ASP A 113 -4.11 17.69 -17.97
CA ASP A 113 -3.10 18.74 -18.06
C ASP A 113 -2.03 18.60 -16.97
N LEU A 114 -2.45 18.25 -15.75
CA LEU A 114 -1.53 18.04 -14.62
C LEU A 114 -0.68 16.78 -14.80
N LYS A 115 -1.26 15.71 -15.36
CA LYS A 115 -0.54 14.48 -15.67
C LYS A 115 0.52 14.75 -16.75
N GLU A 116 0.17 15.47 -17.81
CA GLU A 116 1.09 15.83 -18.88
C GLU A 116 2.23 16.71 -18.34
N TYR A 117 1.89 17.76 -17.60
CA TYR A 117 2.86 18.68 -17.00
C TYR A 117 3.88 17.99 -16.07
N LEU A 118 3.46 16.95 -15.35
CA LEU A 118 4.32 16.23 -14.39
C LEU A 118 4.88 14.91 -14.92
N SER A 119 4.66 14.61 -16.21
CA SER A 119 5.08 13.35 -16.82
C SER A 119 6.60 13.13 -16.73
N GLU A 120 7.39 14.18 -16.93
CA GLU A 120 8.86 14.15 -16.80
C GLU A 120 9.34 13.82 -15.38
N GLN A 121 8.50 14.03 -14.37
CA GLN A 121 8.77 13.67 -12.97
C GLN A 121 8.34 12.22 -12.64
N GLY A 122 7.87 11.47 -13.64
CA GLY A 122 7.40 10.08 -13.48
C GLY A 122 5.98 9.97 -12.94
N VAL A 123 5.18 11.04 -12.99
CA VAL A 123 3.76 10.99 -12.59
C VAL A 123 2.95 10.29 -13.67
N ILE A 124 2.33 9.16 -13.31
CA ILE A 124 1.50 8.36 -14.22
C ILE A 124 0.01 8.74 -14.19
N SER A 125 -0.42 9.46 -13.15
CA SER A 125 -1.79 9.93 -12.97
C SER A 125 -1.83 11.11 -11.99
N ALA A 126 -2.62 12.13 -12.31
CA ALA A 126 -3.00 13.19 -11.37
C ALA A 126 -4.52 13.14 -11.17
N LYS A 127 -4.98 13.51 -9.97
CA LYS A 127 -6.42 13.65 -9.69
C LYS A 127 -6.64 14.77 -8.69
N ARG A 128 -7.54 15.69 -9.01
CA ARG A 128 -7.95 16.75 -8.07
C ARG A 128 -8.66 16.13 -6.87
N GLN A 129 -8.11 16.36 -5.69
CA GLN A 129 -8.76 15.95 -4.44
C GLN A 129 -9.89 16.95 -4.14
N VAL A 130 -11.14 16.57 -4.41
CA VAL A 130 -12.30 17.38 -4.04
C VAL A 130 -12.38 17.43 -2.52
N ALA A 131 -11.89 18.50 -1.92
CA ALA A 131 -12.18 18.81 -0.52
C ALA A 131 -13.61 19.35 -0.45
N TYR A 132 -14.45 18.77 0.41
CA TYR A 132 -15.71 19.42 0.79
C TYR A 132 -15.32 20.70 1.53
N ILE A 133 -15.44 21.85 0.87
CA ILE A 133 -15.30 23.15 1.53
C ILE A 133 -16.66 23.39 2.18
N PRO A 134 -16.81 23.32 3.52
CA PRO A 134 -18.04 23.78 4.13
C PRO A 134 -18.19 25.25 3.78
N THR A 135 -19.18 25.56 2.94
CA THR A 135 -19.56 26.94 2.64
C THR A 135 -19.92 27.58 3.97
N LYS A 136 -19.06 28.46 4.50
CA LYS A 136 -19.48 29.36 5.57
C LYS A 136 -20.57 30.24 4.96
N MET A 137 -21.83 29.91 5.24
CA MET A 137 -22.91 30.88 5.15
C MET A 137 -22.56 32.00 6.11
N VAL A 138 -22.18 33.15 5.56
CA VAL A 138 -22.22 34.41 6.28
C VAL A 138 -23.70 34.77 6.30
N LEU A 139 -24.31 34.62 7.48
CA LEU A 139 -25.59 35.25 7.81
C LEU A 139 -25.39 36.74 8.01
#